data_AF-A0A2H6NA72-F1
#
_entry.id   AF-A0A2H6NA72-F1
#
_cell.length_a   1.000
_cell.length_b   1.000
_cell.length_c   1.000
_cell.angle_alpha   90.00
_cell.angle_beta   90.00
_cell.angle_gamma   90.00
#
_symmetry.space_group_name_H-M   'P 1'
#
loop_
_entity.id
_entity.type
_entity.pdbx_description
1 polymer ?
#
loop_
_entity_poly.entity_id
_entity_poly.type
_entity_poly.pdbx_seq_one_letter_code
_entity_poly.pdbx_strand_id
1 'polypeptide(L)'
;EGRACFQEMGEAARTFGALRQELVTTLIQNPSEQNAELLQRLVEVPLSPGQKYLQIDAKGILRANVKEQFQVDLRLISTAFQILEKYGRNLLHPRKPYFWRMVKFNNPVFRDTVDTIQGGRDVLRLYGYSEQKADGLYFPDPQPEPDIPQVASVTVDVMLLRAELTLVLSETHPNPQVLQELMDQGLQVNKT
;
A
#
# COMPACT_ATOMS: atom_id res chain seq x y z
N GLU A 1 28.63 14.31 16.78
CA GLU A 1 27.83 13.14 16.31
C GLU A 1 26.46 13.53 15.77
N GLY A 2 25.76 14.54 16.33
CA GLY A 2 24.42 14.94 15.84
C GLY A 2 24.33 15.57 14.43
N ARG A 3 25.39 16.04 13.77
CA ARG A 3 25.29 16.59 12.39
C ARG A 3 25.26 15.53 11.29
N ALA A 4 25.98 14.42 11.47
CA ALA A 4 26.04 13.35 10.48
C ALA A 4 24.69 12.62 10.36
N CYS A 5 24.07 12.31 11.50
CA CYS A 5 22.78 11.62 11.55
C CYS A 5 21.64 12.42 10.89
N PHE A 6 21.57 13.75 11.09
CA PHE A 6 20.60 14.60 10.41
C PHE A 6 20.85 14.71 8.89
N GLN A 7 22.12 14.65 8.47
CA GLN A 7 22.49 14.73 7.06
C GLN A 7 22.17 13.41 6.32
N GLU A 8 22.38 12.26 6.99
CA GLU A 8 22.01 10.91 6.52
C GLU A 8 20.50 10.74 6.38
N MET A 9 19.70 11.20 7.36
CA MET A 9 18.24 11.18 7.26
C MET A 9 17.72 12.01 6.08
N GLY A 10 18.34 13.16 5.84
CA GLY A 10 18.02 14.01 4.69
C GLY A 10 18.39 13.38 3.35
N GLU A 11 19.44 12.54 3.30
CA GLU A 11 19.82 11.78 2.11
C GLU A 11 18.89 10.60 1.86
N ALA A 12 18.55 9.81 2.88
CA ALA A 12 17.59 8.71 2.78
C ALA A 12 16.22 9.18 2.26
N ALA A 13 15.72 10.30 2.78
CA ALA A 13 14.46 10.89 2.32
C ALA A 13 14.50 11.32 0.85
N ARG A 14 15.62 11.91 0.39
CA ARG A 14 15.83 12.29 -1.02
C ARG A 14 15.89 11.06 -1.92
N THR A 15 16.64 10.04 -1.52
CA THR A 15 16.75 8.77 -2.25
C THR A 15 15.38 8.09 -2.36
N PHE A 16 14.63 8.00 -1.26
CA PHE A 16 13.28 7.45 -1.27
C PHE A 16 12.35 8.23 -2.22
N GLY A 17 12.37 9.56 -2.14
CA GLY A 17 11.57 10.42 -3.02
C GLY A 17 11.87 10.19 -4.50
N ALA A 18 13.15 10.08 -4.86
CA ALA A 18 13.57 9.81 -6.24
C ALA A 18 13.10 8.43 -6.72
N LEU A 19 13.35 7.37 -5.95
CA LEU A 19 12.92 6.00 -6.26
C LEU A 19 11.40 5.90 -6.38
N ARG A 20 10.67 6.56 -5.47
CA ARG A 20 9.21 6.57 -5.48
C ARG A 20 8.69 7.26 -6.73
N GLN A 21 9.27 8.41 -7.10
CA GLN A 21 8.86 9.15 -8.28
C GLN A 21 9.16 8.37 -9.57
N GLU A 22 10.30 7.68 -9.62
CA GLU A 22 10.65 6.78 -10.72
C GLU A 22 9.60 5.68 -10.86
N LEU A 23 9.28 4.98 -9.76
CA LEU A 23 8.29 3.92 -9.76
C LEU A 23 6.88 4.41 -10.16
N VAL A 24 6.46 5.59 -9.67
CA VAL A 24 5.20 6.22 -10.11
C VAL A 24 5.21 6.45 -11.61
N THR A 25 6.31 6.98 -12.16
CA THR A 25 6.44 7.28 -13.59
C THR A 25 6.38 6.01 -14.43
N THR A 26 7.14 4.98 -14.04
CA THR A 26 7.13 3.69 -14.74
C THR A 26 5.76 3.03 -14.69
N LEU A 27 5.06 3.11 -13.55
CA LEU A 27 3.73 2.52 -13.41
C LEU A 27 2.68 3.23 -14.29
N ILE A 28 2.79 4.55 -14.46
CA ILE A 28 1.93 5.31 -15.38
C ILE A 28 2.20 4.89 -16.83
N GLN A 29 3.47 4.70 -17.20
CA GLN A 29 3.87 4.31 -18.56
C GLN A 29 3.54 2.85 -18.88
N ASN A 30 3.74 1.96 -17.91
CA ASN A 30 3.55 0.51 -18.05
C ASN A 30 2.85 -0.07 -16.80
N PRO A 31 1.51 0.00 -16.72
CA PRO A 31 0.74 -0.46 -15.56
C PRO A 31 0.86 -1.95 -15.24
N SER A 32 1.40 -2.76 -16.15
CA SER A 32 1.59 -4.20 -15.97
C SER A 32 2.96 -4.55 -15.36
N GLU A 33 3.90 -3.60 -15.35
CA GLU A 33 5.26 -3.83 -14.91
C GLU A 33 5.35 -4.03 -13.40
N GLN A 34 6.05 -5.08 -12.98
CA GLN A 34 6.16 -5.45 -11.57
C GLN A 34 7.15 -4.56 -10.82
N ASN A 35 8.16 -4.02 -11.51
CA ASN A 35 9.19 -3.13 -10.95
C ASN A 35 9.84 -3.68 -9.67
N ALA A 36 10.15 -4.98 -9.65
CA ALA A 36 10.61 -5.68 -8.45
C ALA A 36 11.90 -5.07 -7.87
N GLU A 37 12.85 -4.69 -8.71
CA GLU A 37 14.12 -4.08 -8.28
C GLU A 37 13.92 -2.69 -7.65
N LEU A 38 13.10 -1.83 -8.26
CA LEU A 38 12.77 -0.51 -7.69
C LEU A 38 12.01 -0.65 -6.37
N LEU A 39 11.08 -1.60 -6.31
CA LEU A 39 10.31 -1.87 -5.09
C LEU A 39 11.21 -2.39 -3.97
N GLN A 40 12.15 -3.29 -4.28
CA GLN A 40 13.14 -3.77 -3.32
C GLN A 40 14.00 -2.62 -2.78
N ARG A 41 14.49 -1.74 -3.66
CA ARG A 41 15.28 -0.56 -3.26
C ARG A 41 14.48 0.39 -2.37
N LEU A 42 13.17 0.54 -2.60
CA LEU A 42 12.29 1.33 -1.72
C LEU A 42 12.14 0.72 -0.32
N VAL A 43 12.00 -0.61 -0.24
CA VAL A 43 11.94 -1.34 1.04
C VAL A 43 13.24 -1.14 1.83
N GLU A 44 14.39 -1.20 1.16
CA GLU A 44 15.72 -1.12 1.77
C GLU A 44 16.08 0.28 2.28
N VAL A 45 15.37 1.34 1.87
CA VAL A 45 15.67 2.68 2.40
C VAL A 45 15.38 2.73 3.91
N PRO A 46 16.34 3.17 4.75
CA PRO A 46 16.21 3.19 6.20
C PRO A 46 15.38 4.40 6.67
N LEU A 47 14.11 4.43 6.29
CA LEU A 47 13.13 5.41 6.73
C LEU A 47 12.10 4.74 7.64
N SER A 48 11.59 5.52 8.60
CA SER A 48 10.47 5.08 9.41
C SER A 48 9.23 4.87 8.54
N PRO A 49 8.32 3.97 8.93
CA PRO A 49 7.12 3.71 8.14
C PRO A 49 6.26 4.95 7.88
N GLY A 50 6.17 5.86 8.86
CA GLY A 50 5.44 7.14 8.71
C GLY A 50 6.02 8.07 7.64
N GLN A 51 7.25 7.82 7.18
CA GLN A 51 7.89 8.55 6.08
C GLN A 51 7.78 7.81 4.74
N LYS A 52 7.53 6.49 4.76
CA LYS A 52 7.42 5.65 3.56
C LYS A 52 6.02 5.69 2.94
N TYR A 53 4.98 5.69 3.76
CA TYR A 53 3.58 5.67 3.31
C TYR A 53 3.02 7.10 3.29
N LEU A 54 2.89 7.66 2.08
CA LEU A 54 2.50 9.07 1.87
C LEU A 54 1.01 9.24 1.55
N GLN A 55 0.36 8.18 1.09
CA GLN A 55 -1.03 8.18 0.62
C GLN A 55 -1.93 7.35 1.53
N ILE A 56 -1.47 6.17 1.94
CA ILE A 56 -2.25 5.24 2.75
C ILE A 56 -1.91 5.33 4.24
N ASP A 57 -2.91 5.13 5.10
CA ASP A 57 -2.69 4.95 6.54
C ASP A 57 -2.27 3.50 6.86
N ALA A 58 -1.05 3.14 6.46
CA ALA A 58 -0.52 1.78 6.68
C ALA A 58 -0.51 1.40 8.18
N LYS A 59 -0.23 2.38 9.05
CA LYS A 59 -0.22 2.22 10.50
C LYS A 59 -1.62 1.91 11.06
N GLY A 60 -2.62 2.70 10.69
CA GLY A 60 -4.01 2.46 11.07
C GLY A 60 -4.51 1.12 10.58
N ILE A 61 -4.21 0.75 9.33
CA ILE A 61 -4.58 -0.55 8.75
C ILE A 61 -3.95 -1.69 9.53
N LEU A 62 -2.65 -1.66 9.81
CA LEU A 62 -2.00 -2.75 10.55
C LEU A 62 -2.54 -2.87 11.97
N ARG A 63 -2.72 -1.77 12.69
CA ARG A 63 -3.29 -1.79 14.05
C ARG A 63 -4.72 -2.31 14.12
N ALA A 64 -5.52 -1.94 13.12
CA ALA A 64 -6.92 -2.33 13.09
C ALA A 64 -7.10 -3.82 12.79
N ASN A 65 -6.16 -4.43 12.06
CA ASN A 65 -6.30 -5.78 11.52
C ASN A 65 -5.36 -6.82 12.13
N VAL A 66 -4.19 -6.43 12.64
CA VAL A 66 -3.28 -7.36 13.34
C VAL A 66 -3.77 -7.55 14.78
N LYS A 67 -4.09 -8.79 15.11
CA LYS A 67 -4.59 -9.23 16.42
C LYS A 67 -3.59 -10.24 17.00
N GLU A 68 -4.09 -11.34 17.55
CA GLU A 68 -3.28 -12.36 18.22
C GLU A 68 -2.65 -13.36 17.24
N GLN A 69 -3.26 -13.57 16.07
CA GLN A 69 -2.77 -14.52 15.07
C GLN A 69 -1.89 -13.83 14.03
N PHE A 70 -0.78 -13.26 14.49
CA PHE A 70 0.09 -12.37 13.71
C PHE A 70 0.33 -12.82 12.26
N GLN A 71 0.82 -14.05 12.06
CA GLN A 71 1.10 -14.60 10.73
C GLN A 71 -0.15 -14.73 9.83
N VAL A 72 -1.30 -15.08 10.41
CA VAL A 72 -2.58 -15.19 9.68
C VAL A 72 -3.10 -13.81 9.32
N ASP A 73 -3.07 -12.88 10.27
CA ASP A 73 -3.54 -11.50 10.09
C ASP A 73 -2.72 -10.77 9.02
N LEU A 74 -1.39 -10.92 9.03
CA LEU A 74 -0.54 -10.34 7.99
C LEU A 74 -0.81 -10.93 6.60
N ARG A 75 -1.10 -12.24 6.50
CA ARG A 75 -1.47 -12.88 5.23
C ARG A 75 -2.82 -12.37 4.71
N LEU A 76 -3.78 -12.14 5.61
CA LEU A 76 -5.07 -11.55 5.26
C LEU A 76 -4.87 -10.15 4.65
N ILE A 77 -4.09 -9.29 5.30
CA ILE A 77 -3.79 -7.94 4.82
C ILE A 77 -3.04 -8.00 3.49
N SER A 78 -2.00 -8.83 3.37
CA SER A 78 -1.24 -9.00 2.12
C SER A 78 -2.13 -9.43 0.94
N THR A 79 -3.10 -10.32 1.21
CA THR A 79 -4.08 -10.77 0.21
C THR A 79 -5.01 -9.65 -0.22
N ALA A 80 -5.55 -8.87 0.72
CA ALA A 80 -6.36 -7.69 0.41
C ALA A 80 -5.58 -6.65 -0.41
N PHE A 81 -4.31 -6.41 -0.05
CA PHE A 81 -3.43 -5.48 -0.76
C PHE A 81 -3.07 -5.93 -2.16
N GLN A 82 -2.97 -7.24 -2.42
CA GLN A 82 -2.83 -7.77 -3.78
C GLN A 82 -4.05 -7.42 -4.66
N ILE A 83 -5.26 -7.49 -4.11
CA ILE A 83 -6.47 -7.12 -4.84
C ILE A 83 -6.58 -5.60 -5.01
N LEU A 84 -6.20 -4.81 -4.00
CA LEU A 84 -6.12 -3.34 -4.10
C LEU A 84 -5.09 -2.88 -5.14
N GLU A 85 -3.95 -3.57 -5.26
CA GLU A 85 -2.96 -3.32 -6.30
C GLU A 85 -3.57 -3.54 -7.69
N LYS A 86 -4.34 -4.63 -7.85
CA LYS A 86 -5.05 -4.92 -9.11
C LYS A 86 -6.07 -3.82 -9.46
N TYR A 87 -6.80 -3.29 -8.48
CA TYR A 87 -7.70 -2.16 -8.72
C TYR A 87 -6.93 -0.92 -9.20
N GLY A 88 -5.81 -0.57 -8.57
CA GLY A 88 -4.96 0.54 -8.97
C GLY A 88 -4.43 0.38 -10.41
N ARG A 89 -3.83 -0.77 -10.71
CA ARG A 89 -3.33 -1.09 -12.07
C ARG A 89 -4.41 -1.06 -13.14
N ASN A 90 -5.61 -1.55 -12.85
CA ASN A 90 -6.75 -1.50 -13.78
C ASN A 90 -7.16 -0.06 -14.14
N LEU A 91 -7.07 0.87 -13.18
CA LEU A 91 -7.37 2.28 -13.40
C LEU A 91 -6.28 3.00 -14.19
N LEU A 92 -5.04 2.54 -14.10
CA LEU A 92 -3.91 3.08 -14.90
C LEU A 92 -3.88 2.52 -16.32
N HIS A 93 -4.45 1.33 -16.54
CA HIS A 93 -4.43 0.68 -17.83
C HIS A 93 -5.23 1.48 -18.88
N PRO A 94 -4.70 1.73 -20.10
CA PRO A 94 -5.42 2.48 -21.14
C PRO A 94 -6.75 1.83 -21.54
N ARG A 95 -6.79 0.50 -21.52
CA ARG A 95 -8.01 -0.31 -21.72
C ARG A 95 -8.56 -0.73 -20.37
N LYS A 96 -9.30 0.16 -19.71
CA LYS A 96 -9.93 -0.11 -18.41
C LYS A 96 -11.04 -1.17 -18.55
N PRO A 97 -11.29 -2.00 -17.53
CA PRO A 97 -12.45 -2.89 -17.52
C PRO A 97 -13.77 -2.12 -17.67
N TYR A 98 -14.79 -2.71 -18.31
CA TYR A 98 -16.06 -2.03 -18.61
C TYR A 98 -16.74 -1.40 -17.38
N PHE A 99 -16.68 -2.05 -16.22
CA PHE A 99 -17.28 -1.59 -14.97
C PHE A 99 -16.27 -0.90 -14.02
N TRP A 100 -15.17 -0.33 -14.54
CA TRP A 100 -14.12 0.29 -13.71
C TRP A 100 -14.62 1.42 -12.81
N ARG A 101 -15.74 2.06 -13.13
CA ARG A 101 -16.29 3.18 -12.35
C ARG A 101 -16.91 2.76 -11.03
N MET A 102 -17.01 1.46 -10.74
CA MET A 102 -17.73 0.96 -9.58
C MET A 102 -17.11 -0.31 -9.00
N VAL A 103 -17.17 -0.43 -7.68
CA VAL A 103 -16.85 -1.64 -6.93
C VAL A 103 -18.06 -2.01 -6.08
N LYS A 104 -18.70 -3.13 -6.42
CA LYS A 104 -19.87 -3.63 -5.67
C LYS A 104 -19.41 -4.42 -4.43
N PHE A 105 -20.09 -4.20 -3.31
CA PHE A 105 -19.84 -4.94 -2.07
C PHE A 105 -20.23 -6.42 -2.15
N ASN A 106 -21.13 -6.79 -3.06
CA ASN A 106 -21.50 -8.18 -3.28
C ASN A 106 -20.55 -8.94 -4.23
N ASN A 107 -19.56 -8.27 -4.83
CA ASN A 107 -18.57 -8.94 -5.65
C ASN A 107 -17.76 -9.92 -4.76
N PRO A 108 -17.73 -11.23 -5.05
CA PRO A 108 -17.10 -12.21 -4.15
C PRO A 108 -15.61 -11.93 -3.91
N VAL A 109 -14.88 -11.50 -4.96
CA VAL A 109 -13.46 -11.16 -4.82
C VAL A 109 -13.28 -10.00 -3.85
N PHE A 110 -14.06 -8.93 -3.99
CA PHE A 110 -14.00 -7.79 -3.08
C PHE A 110 -14.43 -8.18 -1.65
N ARG A 111 -15.59 -8.82 -1.52
CA ARG A 111 -16.20 -9.20 -0.24
C ARG A 111 -15.30 -10.12 0.58
N ASP A 112 -14.70 -11.12 -0.06
CA ASP A 112 -13.92 -12.15 0.60
C ASP A 112 -12.45 -11.75 0.79
N THR A 113 -12.03 -10.56 0.31
CA THR A 113 -10.67 -10.04 0.48
C THR A 113 -10.63 -8.62 1.05
N VAL A 114 -10.87 -7.59 0.23
CA VAL A 114 -10.72 -6.18 0.60
C VAL A 114 -11.71 -5.79 1.70
N ASP A 115 -12.93 -6.32 1.68
CA ASP A 115 -13.96 -6.00 2.68
C ASP A 115 -13.75 -6.68 4.03
N THR A 116 -12.79 -7.62 4.10
CA THR A 116 -12.47 -8.34 5.34
C THR A 116 -11.52 -7.56 6.24
N ILE A 117 -10.87 -6.50 5.71
CA ILE A 117 -9.94 -5.67 6.46
C ILE A 117 -10.49 -4.26 6.69
N GLN A 118 -10.25 -3.71 7.88
CA GLN A 118 -10.48 -2.30 8.17
C GLN A 118 -9.50 -1.44 7.36
N GLY A 119 -10.01 -0.36 6.74
CA GLY A 119 -9.23 0.52 5.86
C GLY A 119 -9.19 0.11 4.39
N GLY A 120 -9.64 -1.10 4.02
CA GLY A 120 -9.65 -1.56 2.62
C GLY A 120 -10.50 -0.67 1.70
N ARG A 121 -11.69 -0.28 2.17
CA ARG A 121 -12.56 0.68 1.47
C ARG A 121 -11.96 2.08 1.37
N ASP A 122 -11.19 2.50 2.36
CA ASP A 122 -10.54 3.82 2.35
C ASP A 122 -9.47 3.91 1.27
N VAL A 123 -8.72 2.82 1.03
CA VAL A 123 -7.80 2.75 -0.11
C VAL A 123 -8.53 2.88 -1.45
N LEU A 124 -9.72 2.28 -1.61
CA LEU A 124 -10.54 2.50 -2.80
C LEU A 124 -11.00 3.96 -2.94
N ARG A 125 -11.34 4.63 -1.84
CA ARG A 125 -11.66 6.07 -1.88
C ARG A 125 -10.47 6.90 -2.34
N LEU A 126 -9.25 6.54 -1.93
CA LEU A 126 -8.01 7.19 -2.39
C LEU A 126 -7.76 7.02 -3.90
N TYR A 127 -8.23 5.93 -4.50
CA TYR A 127 -8.20 5.76 -5.96
C TYR A 127 -9.26 6.60 -6.71
N GLY A 128 -10.23 7.18 -6.00
CA GLY A 128 -11.29 8.01 -6.58
C GLY A 128 -12.70 7.43 -6.45
N TYR A 129 -12.88 6.24 -5.88
CA TYR A 129 -14.21 5.67 -5.60
C TYR A 129 -14.85 6.35 -4.36
N SER A 130 -15.09 7.65 -4.44
CA SER A 130 -15.49 8.49 -3.31
C SER A 130 -17.00 8.48 -3.02
N GLU A 131 -17.85 8.14 -4.00
CA GLU A 131 -19.29 8.04 -3.79
C GLU A 131 -19.68 6.68 -3.23
N GLN A 132 -20.15 6.67 -1.97
CA GLN A 132 -20.69 5.47 -1.34
C GLN A 132 -22.21 5.36 -1.59
N LYS A 133 -22.62 4.22 -2.15
CA LYS A 133 -24.03 3.82 -2.27
C LYS A 133 -24.27 2.55 -1.44
N ALA A 134 -25.52 2.12 -1.32
CA ALA A 134 -25.89 0.97 -0.50
C ALA A 134 -25.19 -0.33 -0.93
N ASP A 135 -24.87 -0.45 -2.22
CA ASP A 135 -24.35 -1.67 -2.82
C ASP A 135 -22.88 -1.60 -3.26
N GLY A 136 -22.19 -0.47 -3.06
CA GLY A 136 -20.82 -0.31 -3.50
C GLY A 136 -20.23 1.11 -3.40
N LEU A 137 -19.00 1.24 -3.88
CA LEU A 137 -18.29 2.50 -4.07
C LEU A 137 -18.19 2.85 -5.55
N TYR A 138 -18.31 4.13 -5.88
CA TYR A 138 -18.42 4.63 -7.24
C TYR A 138 -17.50 5.84 -7.45
N PHE A 139 -17.02 5.99 -8.69
CA PHE A 139 -16.47 7.26 -9.15
C PHE A 139 -17.59 8.30 -9.29
N PRO A 140 -17.34 9.57 -8.91
CA PRO A 140 -18.29 10.64 -9.13
C PRO A 140 -18.69 10.80 -10.60
N ASP A 141 -19.98 11.06 -10.86
CA ASP A 141 -20.49 11.26 -12.21
C ASP A 141 -19.74 12.36 -13.01
N PRO A 142 -19.34 13.51 -12.41
CA PRO A 142 -18.59 14.55 -13.11
C PRO A 142 -17.16 14.16 -13.50
N GLN A 143 -16.62 13.08 -12.96
CA GLN A 143 -15.24 12.67 -13.20
C GLN A 143 -15.19 11.60 -14.31
N PRO A 144 -14.81 11.95 -15.55
CA PRO A 144 -14.81 11.00 -16.67
C PRO A 144 -13.69 9.97 -16.58
N GLU A 145 -12.54 10.35 -16.01
CA GLU A 145 -11.32 9.55 -15.93
C GLU A 145 -10.73 9.60 -14.51
N PRO A 146 -10.01 8.56 -14.06
CA PRO A 146 -9.30 8.60 -12.80
C PRO A 146 -8.17 9.63 -12.84
N ASP A 147 -7.84 10.18 -11.68
CA ASP A 147 -6.62 10.98 -11.51
C ASP A 147 -5.41 10.03 -11.57
N ILE A 148 -4.77 9.97 -12.75
CA ILE A 148 -3.69 9.03 -13.03
C ILE A 148 -2.48 9.22 -12.08
N PRO A 149 -1.95 10.44 -11.85
CA PRO A 149 -0.91 10.68 -10.85
C PRO A 149 -1.29 10.20 -9.44
N GLN A 150 -2.53 10.48 -9.00
CA GLN A 150 -3.00 10.06 -7.69
C GLN A 150 -3.11 8.53 -7.59
N VAL A 151 -3.75 7.89 -8.58
CA VAL A 151 -3.89 6.43 -8.61
C VAL A 151 -2.53 5.74 -8.61
N ALA A 152 -1.58 6.22 -9.41
CA ALA A 152 -0.23 5.67 -9.43
C ALA A 152 0.46 5.83 -8.08
N SER A 153 0.35 7.00 -7.46
CA SER A 153 0.91 7.26 -6.12
C SER A 153 0.34 6.34 -5.05
N VAL A 154 -0.99 6.13 -5.02
CA VAL A 154 -1.63 5.21 -4.08
C VAL A 154 -1.21 3.76 -4.38
N THR A 155 -1.12 3.38 -5.66
CA THR A 155 -0.73 2.03 -6.06
C THR A 155 0.70 1.70 -5.61
N VAL A 156 1.63 2.67 -5.68
CA VAL A 156 3.00 2.49 -5.17
C VAL A 156 3.02 2.20 -3.67
N ASP A 157 2.26 2.95 -2.87
CA ASP A 157 2.16 2.70 -1.43
C ASP A 157 1.56 1.31 -1.13
N VAL A 158 0.56 0.88 -1.91
CA VAL A 158 -0.05 -0.46 -1.82
C VAL A 158 0.96 -1.55 -2.18
N MET A 159 1.73 -1.36 -3.26
CA MET A 159 2.80 -2.28 -3.65
C MET A 159 3.88 -2.38 -2.57
N LEU A 160 4.29 -1.25 -2.00
CA LEU A 160 5.30 -1.18 -0.95
C LEU A 160 4.86 -1.94 0.30
N LEU A 161 3.65 -1.69 0.81
CA LEU A 161 3.17 -2.39 2.00
C LEU A 161 3.07 -3.90 1.75
N ARG A 162 2.56 -4.31 0.58
CA ARG A 162 2.49 -5.74 0.22
C ARG A 162 3.88 -6.38 0.16
N ALA A 163 4.88 -5.70 -0.39
CA ALA A 163 6.25 -6.19 -0.46
C ALA A 163 6.86 -6.33 0.94
N GLU A 164 6.73 -5.32 1.80
CA GLU A 164 7.21 -5.40 3.19
C GLU A 164 6.52 -6.55 3.94
N LEU A 165 5.20 -6.69 3.82
CA LEU A 165 4.46 -7.81 4.43
C LEU A 165 4.94 -9.17 3.94
N THR A 166 5.17 -9.31 2.63
CA THR A 166 5.67 -10.56 2.03
C THR A 166 7.03 -10.93 2.60
N LEU A 167 7.93 -9.96 2.71
CA LEU A 167 9.28 -10.14 3.23
C LEU A 167 9.31 -10.45 4.73
N VAL A 168 8.39 -9.88 5.52
CA VAL A 168 8.25 -10.28 6.92
C VAL A 168 7.72 -11.70 7.03
N LEU A 169 6.67 -12.04 6.28
CA LEU A 169 6.08 -13.37 6.28
C LEU A 169 7.09 -14.46 5.86
N SER A 170 8.11 -14.11 5.07
CA SER A 170 9.22 -14.98 4.69
C SER A 170 10.47 -14.86 5.57
N GLU A 171 10.45 -14.05 6.63
CA GLU A 171 11.58 -13.82 7.53
C GLU A 171 12.85 -13.27 6.84
N THR A 172 12.69 -12.60 5.70
CA THR A 172 13.79 -12.04 4.88
C THR A 172 13.76 -10.52 4.79
N HIS A 173 12.98 -9.85 5.63
CA HIS A 173 12.89 -8.39 5.63
C HIS A 173 14.21 -7.75 6.09
N PRO A 174 14.77 -6.75 5.37
CA PRO A 174 16.04 -6.10 5.74
C PRO A 174 15.96 -5.33 7.07
N ASN A 175 14.77 -4.86 7.44
CA ASN A 175 14.47 -4.33 8.78
C ASN A 175 13.28 -5.07 9.41
N PRO A 176 13.47 -6.18 10.13
CA PRO A 176 12.35 -6.96 10.67
C PRO A 176 11.52 -6.22 11.74
N GLN A 177 12.04 -5.12 12.30
CA GLN A 177 11.33 -4.30 13.31
C GLN A 177 10.32 -3.33 12.68
N VAL A 178 10.29 -3.19 11.35
CA VAL A 178 9.42 -2.25 10.63
C VAL A 178 7.94 -2.39 10.99
N LEU A 179 7.46 -3.62 11.22
CA LEU A 179 6.05 -3.84 11.61
C LEU A 179 5.78 -3.43 13.05
N GLN A 180 6.75 -3.57 13.95
CA GLN A 180 6.60 -3.14 15.34
C GLN A 180 6.51 -1.62 15.40
N GLU A 181 7.34 -0.93 14.62
CA GLU A 181 7.26 0.52 14.41
C GLU A 181 5.90 0.92 13.79
N LEU A 182 5.41 0.17 12.81
CA LEU A 182 4.08 0.41 12.21
C LEU A 182 2.92 0.24 13.19
N MET A 183 3.06 -0.62 14.20
CA MET A 183 1.99 -0.87 15.17
C MET A 183 2.14 -0.03 16.45
N ASP A 184 3.24 0.71 16.64
CA ASP A 184 3.77 1.18 17.94
C ASP A 184 3.69 0.11 19.05
N GLN A 185 3.97 -1.15 18.73
CA GLN A 185 4.09 -2.19 19.75
C GLN A 185 5.56 -2.25 20.20
N GLY A 186 5.83 -1.75 21.41
CA GLY A 186 7.12 -1.95 22.06
C GLY A 186 7.36 -3.43 22.34
N LEU A 187 8.54 -3.92 21.97
CA LEU A 187 9.00 -5.29 22.23
C LEU A 187 8.80 -5.67 23.71
N GLN A 188 7.79 -6.51 24.01
CA GLN A 188 7.95 -7.52 25.04
C GLN A 188 8.49 -8.78 24.37
N VAL A 189 9.79 -8.79 24.07
CA VAL A 189 10.49 -10.05 23.87
C VAL A 189 10.58 -10.69 25.24
N ASN A 190 9.64 -11.57 25.55
CA ASN A 190 9.89 -12.59 26.54
C ASN A 190 11.02 -13.46 25.99
N LYS A 191 12.24 -13.17 26.45
CA LYS A 191 13.35 -14.10 26.38
C LYS A 191 12.88 -15.37 27.09
N THR A 192 12.78 -16.46 26.34
CA THR A 192 12.80 -17.80 26.92
C THR A 192 14.24 -18.28 26.93
#